data_AF-Q58687-F1
#
_entry.id   AF-Q58687-F1
#
_cell.length_a   1.000
_cell.length_b   1.000
_cell.length_c   1.000
_cell.angle_alpha   90.00
_cell.angle_beta   90.00
_cell.angle_gamma   90.00
#
_symmetry.space_group_name_H-M   'P 1'
#
loop_
_entity.id
_entity.type
_entity.pdbx_description
1 polymer ?
#
loop_
_entity_poly.entity_id
_entity_poly.type
_entity_poly.pdbx_seq_one_letter_code
_entity_poly.pdbx_strand_id
1 'polypeptide(L)'
;MNKSGMSLIITMLLLIGTAIVIGAAYYAWSNKVFSDTTEKITPTIKSSIGNIIKPIEISTIETYYFTNLDLNGDSRITNNPEERFIQTIKLEFINNIDEDLNVNTRIYCLTPNVSWASVNIDDSSNNLLLDRDENPYNYSGQYVYFNGTVYYSSMKFYDENGKLFYAAASNGNALNTSNLLDLIDLNCPTESFLLKGNSKTDINYYILINNTKVPNTIIFEIIASTKYGDVEKKITFEIS
;
A
#
# COMPACT_ATOMS: atom_id res chain seq x y z
N MET A 1 69.63 -60.73 -7.72
CA MET A 1 68.26 -60.15 -7.79
C MET A 1 68.35 -58.66 -7.56
N ASN A 2 68.03 -57.85 -8.57
CA ASN A 2 68.08 -56.37 -8.52
C ASN A 2 66.99 -55.81 -7.58
N LYS A 3 67.32 -55.65 -6.30
CA LYS A 3 66.45 -55.04 -5.30
C LYS A 3 66.17 -53.54 -5.55
N SER A 4 66.93 -52.88 -6.43
CA SER A 4 66.73 -51.46 -6.77
C SER A 4 65.51 -51.21 -7.66
N GLY A 5 65.17 -52.13 -8.58
CA GLY A 5 64.02 -51.98 -9.48
C GLY A 5 62.67 -52.17 -8.79
N MET A 6 62.56 -53.11 -7.84
CA MET A 6 61.35 -53.29 -7.04
C MET A 6 61.09 -52.11 -6.09
N SER A 7 62.14 -51.50 -5.54
CA SER A 7 62.02 -50.30 -4.70
C SER A 7 61.34 -49.15 -5.47
N LEU A 8 61.80 -48.88 -6.70
CA LEU A 8 61.29 -47.80 -7.53
C LEU A 8 59.81 -47.96 -7.91
N ILE A 9 59.38 -49.18 -8.25
CA ILE A 9 57.98 -49.48 -8.59
C ILE A 9 57.07 -49.32 -7.36
N ILE A 10 57.51 -49.82 -6.20
CA ILE A 10 56.74 -49.70 -4.95
C ILE A 10 56.62 -48.23 -4.52
N THR A 11 57.70 -47.44 -4.61
CA THR A 11 57.66 -46.01 -4.29
C THR A 11 56.73 -45.23 -5.23
N MET A 12 56.73 -45.56 -6.53
CA MET A 12 55.85 -44.91 -7.51
C MET A 12 54.37 -45.24 -7.28
N LEU A 13 54.05 -46.50 -6.95
CA LEU A 13 52.68 -46.91 -6.56
C LEU A 13 52.21 -46.20 -5.29
N LEU A 14 53.09 -46.08 -4.29
CA LEU A 14 52.80 -45.32 -3.07
C LEU A 14 52.47 -43.86 -3.39
N LEU A 15 53.30 -43.19 -4.20
CA LEU A 15 53.10 -41.79 -4.62
C LEU A 15 51.76 -41.57 -5.33
N ILE A 16 51.40 -42.46 -6.26
CA ILE A 16 50.10 -42.39 -6.95
C ILE A 16 48.96 -42.58 -5.96
N GLY A 17 49.08 -43.54 -5.04
CA GLY A 17 48.10 -43.77 -3.99
C GLY A 17 47.88 -42.55 -3.10
N THR A 18 48.95 -41.91 -2.62
CA THR A 18 48.84 -40.69 -1.80
C THR A 18 48.23 -39.53 -2.58
N ALA A 19 48.59 -39.37 -3.85
CA ALA A 19 48.04 -38.30 -4.69
C ALA A 19 46.52 -38.42 -4.86
N ILE A 20 46.01 -39.64 -5.06
CA ILE A 20 44.57 -39.91 -5.18
C ILE A 20 43.86 -39.60 -3.86
N VAL A 21 44.41 -40.03 -2.72
CA VAL A 21 43.81 -39.79 -1.40
C VAL A 21 43.76 -38.30 -1.09
N ILE A 22 44.85 -37.56 -1.36
CA ILE A 22 44.91 -36.10 -1.15
C ILE A 22 43.91 -35.40 -2.06
N GLY A 23 43.80 -35.79 -3.33
CA GLY A 23 42.83 -35.22 -4.27
C GLY A 23 41.38 -35.44 -3.83
N ALA A 24 41.04 -36.64 -3.38
CA ALA A 24 39.70 -36.95 -2.89
C ALA A 24 39.37 -36.20 -1.59
N ALA A 25 40.33 -36.10 -0.66
CA ALA A 25 40.16 -35.32 0.58
C ALA A 25 39.96 -33.83 0.29
N TYR A 26 40.72 -33.27 -0.66
CA TYR A 26 40.56 -31.88 -1.09
C TYR A 26 39.19 -31.63 -1.71
N TYR A 27 38.72 -32.51 -2.60
CA TYR A 27 37.40 -32.42 -3.22
C TYR A 27 36.26 -32.47 -2.20
N ALA A 28 36.32 -33.43 -1.26
CA ALA A 28 35.31 -33.55 -0.20
C ALA A 28 35.29 -32.32 0.71
N TRP A 29 36.47 -31.79 1.06
CA TRP A 29 36.57 -30.56 1.86
C TRP A 29 36.05 -29.34 1.11
N SER A 30 36.44 -29.14 -0.17
CA SER A 30 35.99 -27.99 -0.94
C SER A 30 34.47 -27.99 -1.12
N ASN A 31 33.88 -29.13 -1.46
CA ASN A 31 32.42 -29.24 -1.57
C ASN A 31 31.72 -28.94 -0.25
N LYS A 32 32.26 -29.41 0.88
CA LYS A 32 31.68 -29.13 2.20
C LYS A 32 31.78 -27.64 2.55
N VAL A 33 32.93 -27.01 2.30
CA VAL A 33 33.11 -25.57 2.52
C VAL A 33 32.18 -24.76 1.61
N PHE A 34 32.08 -25.08 0.31
CA PHE A 34 31.17 -24.37 -0.61
C PHE A 34 29.70 -24.56 -0.25
N SER A 35 29.28 -25.78 0.11
CA SER A 35 27.93 -26.08 0.59
C SER A 35 27.61 -25.27 1.84
N ASP A 36 28.40 -25.42 2.90
CA ASP A 36 28.16 -24.75 4.19
C ASP A 36 28.21 -23.23 4.06
N THR A 37 29.10 -22.71 3.20
CA THR A 37 29.28 -21.28 2.97
C THR A 37 28.12 -20.71 2.15
N THR A 38 27.70 -21.36 1.07
CA THR A 38 26.61 -20.86 0.21
C THR A 38 25.27 -20.91 0.95
N GLU A 39 25.03 -21.98 1.72
CA GLU A 39 23.79 -22.16 2.47
C GLU A 39 23.66 -21.16 3.63
N LYS A 40 24.78 -20.75 4.25
CA LYS A 40 24.79 -19.74 5.33
C LYS A 40 24.85 -18.30 4.83
N ILE A 41 25.62 -18.03 3.78
CA ILE A 41 25.85 -16.67 3.29
C ILE A 41 24.64 -16.17 2.50
N THR A 42 23.99 -17.02 1.68
CA THR A 42 22.90 -16.55 0.81
C THR A 42 21.71 -15.97 1.58
N PRO A 43 21.20 -16.60 2.66
CA PRO A 43 20.13 -16.01 3.47
C PRO A 43 20.59 -14.75 4.20
N THR A 44 21.84 -14.75 4.67
CA THR A 44 22.42 -13.60 5.40
C THR A 44 22.57 -12.40 4.48
N ILE A 45 23.07 -12.58 3.25
CA ILE A 45 23.17 -11.52 2.24
C ILE A 45 21.78 -11.07 1.80
N LYS A 46 20.82 -11.96 1.54
CA LYS A 46 19.44 -11.57 1.22
C LYS A 46 18.81 -10.77 2.35
N SER A 47 19.02 -11.16 3.61
CA SER A 47 18.56 -10.41 4.79
C SER A 47 19.24 -9.04 4.90
N SER A 48 20.56 -8.97 4.70
CA SER A 48 21.31 -7.72 4.81
C SER A 48 21.02 -6.75 3.65
N ILE A 49 20.81 -7.26 2.43
CA ILE A 49 20.41 -6.45 1.27
C ILE A 49 18.94 -6.02 1.41
N GLY A 50 18.05 -6.88 1.91
CA GLY A 50 16.65 -6.51 2.18
C GLY A 50 16.51 -5.42 3.26
N ASN A 51 17.50 -5.25 4.14
CA ASN A 51 17.55 -4.10 5.05
C ASN A 51 18.00 -2.80 4.36
N ILE A 52 18.64 -2.88 3.19
CA ILE A 52 19.09 -1.72 2.40
C ILE A 52 18.06 -1.36 1.33
N ILE A 53 17.41 -2.35 0.73
CA ILE A 53 16.34 -2.18 -0.25
C ILE A 53 15.02 -2.28 0.49
N LYS A 54 14.33 -1.15 0.71
CA LYS A 54 12.95 -1.18 1.21
C LYS A 54 12.14 -2.10 0.27
N PRO A 55 11.61 -3.23 0.77
CA PRO A 55 11.01 -4.25 -0.11
C PRO A 55 9.72 -3.73 -0.76
N ILE A 56 9.08 -2.74 -0.14
CA ILE A 56 7.92 -2.04 -0.67
C ILE A 56 8.24 -0.56 -0.85
N GLU A 57 7.71 0.03 -1.92
CA GLU A 57 7.69 1.47 -2.20
C GLU A 57 6.25 1.92 -2.48
N ILE A 58 5.91 3.16 -2.12
CA ILE A 58 4.60 3.76 -2.36
C ILE A 58 4.80 5.01 -3.23
N SER A 59 4.16 5.03 -4.40
CA SER A 59 4.13 6.17 -5.31
C SER A 59 2.72 6.76 -5.40
N THR A 60 2.61 8.09 -5.40
CA THR A 60 1.33 8.82 -5.45
C THR A 60 1.57 10.29 -5.77
N ILE A 61 0.50 10.97 -6.19
CA ILE A 61 0.40 12.43 -6.09
C ILE A 61 0.53 12.84 -4.62
N GLU A 62 1.40 13.81 -4.34
CA GLU A 62 1.70 14.26 -2.98
C GLU A 62 0.77 15.36 -2.49
N THR A 63 0.17 16.15 -3.39
CA THR A 63 -0.67 17.29 -3.03
C THR A 63 -1.89 17.41 -3.94
N TYR A 64 -3.07 17.49 -3.32
CA TYR A 64 -4.36 17.70 -3.96
C TYR A 64 -4.85 19.12 -3.65
N TYR A 65 -5.28 19.85 -4.68
CA TYR A 65 -5.68 21.25 -4.57
C TYR A 65 -7.19 21.41 -4.76
N PHE A 66 -7.84 22.14 -3.85
CA PHE A 66 -9.26 22.43 -3.93
C PHE A 66 -9.53 23.92 -3.71
N THR A 67 -10.39 24.47 -4.56
CA THR A 67 -10.81 25.87 -4.54
C THR A 67 -12.32 25.96 -4.55
N ASN A 68 -12.88 27.05 -4.02
CA ASN A 68 -14.32 27.37 -4.08
C ASN A 68 -15.22 26.34 -3.36
N LEU A 69 -14.70 25.71 -2.29
CA LEU A 69 -15.49 24.84 -1.43
C LEU A 69 -16.08 25.57 -0.21
N ASP A 70 -15.51 26.70 0.20
CA ASP A 70 -16.12 27.61 1.17
C ASP A 70 -17.16 28.47 0.43
N LEU A 71 -18.42 28.02 0.46
CA LEU A 71 -19.49 28.65 -0.30
C LEU A 71 -20.04 29.89 0.40
N ASN A 72 -19.83 29.99 1.71
CA ASN A 72 -20.39 31.06 2.54
C ASN A 72 -19.35 32.16 2.85
N GLY A 73 -18.08 31.96 2.44
CA GLY A 73 -16.98 32.88 2.71
C GLY A 73 -16.64 32.97 4.21
N ASP A 74 -16.97 31.95 4.99
CA ASP A 74 -16.76 31.94 6.44
C ASP A 74 -15.39 31.35 6.86
N SER A 75 -14.54 31.10 5.86
CA SER A 75 -13.20 30.53 5.99
C SER A 75 -13.24 29.13 6.58
N ARG A 76 -14.26 28.34 6.25
CA ARG A 76 -14.43 26.96 6.69
C ARG A 76 -15.04 26.09 5.60
N ILE A 77 -14.67 24.82 5.64
CA ILE A 77 -15.47 23.75 5.07
C ILE A 77 -16.31 23.21 6.22
N THR A 78 -17.62 23.32 6.10
CA THR A 78 -18.56 22.79 7.09
C THR A 78 -19.05 21.41 6.69
N ASN A 79 -19.86 20.80 7.56
CA ASN A 79 -20.61 19.60 7.23
C ASN A 79 -21.82 19.91 6.32
N ASN A 80 -21.87 21.06 5.64
CA ASN A 80 -22.83 21.25 4.56
C ASN A 80 -22.47 20.29 3.40
N PRO A 81 -23.44 19.53 2.84
CA PRO A 81 -23.21 18.68 1.66
C PRO A 81 -22.47 19.35 0.51
N GLU A 82 -22.68 20.66 0.36
CA GLU A 82 -22.11 21.43 -0.74
C GLU A 82 -20.65 21.80 -0.50
N GLU A 83 -20.16 21.75 0.73
CA GLU A 83 -18.77 22.07 1.08
C GLU A 83 -17.96 20.80 1.35
N ARG A 84 -18.58 19.77 1.95
CA ARG A 84 -17.93 18.46 2.17
C ARG A 84 -17.68 17.72 0.86
N PHE A 85 -16.64 16.88 0.85
CA PHE A 85 -16.29 16.11 -0.34
C PHE A 85 -15.51 14.85 0.01
N ILE A 86 -15.65 13.85 -0.84
CA ILE A 86 -14.80 12.66 -0.87
C ILE A 86 -13.78 12.85 -2.00
N GLN A 87 -12.52 12.54 -1.73
CA GLN A 87 -11.46 12.51 -2.73
C GLN A 87 -10.90 11.09 -2.86
N THR A 88 -10.81 10.58 -4.09
CA THR A 88 -10.00 9.39 -4.40
C THR A 88 -8.52 9.72 -4.37
N ILE A 89 -7.76 8.93 -3.64
CA ILE A 89 -6.30 8.95 -3.58
C ILE A 89 -5.80 7.65 -4.18
N LYS A 90 -5.11 7.74 -5.30
CA LYS A 90 -4.51 6.57 -5.95
C LYS A 90 -3.07 6.36 -5.49
N LEU A 91 -2.80 5.21 -4.86
CA LEU A 91 -1.47 4.77 -4.45
C LEU A 91 -1.00 3.60 -5.32
N GLU A 92 0.17 3.74 -5.95
CA GLU A 92 0.88 2.62 -6.59
C GLU A 92 1.82 1.99 -5.55
N PHE A 93 1.52 0.77 -5.14
CA PHE A 93 2.38 -0.05 -4.29
C PHE A 93 3.30 -0.91 -5.14
N ILE A 94 4.60 -0.81 -4.91
CA ILE A 94 5.64 -1.48 -5.70
C ILE A 94 6.36 -2.48 -4.79
N ASN A 95 6.37 -3.75 -5.18
CA ASN A 95 7.16 -4.78 -4.51
C ASN A 95 8.45 -5.03 -5.30
N ASN A 96 9.58 -4.73 -4.67
CA ASN A 96 10.92 -4.81 -5.26
C ASN A 96 11.63 -6.14 -4.98
N ILE A 97 10.92 -7.15 -4.42
CA ILE A 97 11.48 -8.47 -4.13
C ILE A 97 10.66 -9.58 -4.81
N ASP A 98 11.30 -10.74 -5.03
CA ASP A 98 10.66 -11.90 -5.66
C ASP A 98 9.49 -12.51 -4.85
N GLU A 99 9.40 -12.21 -3.55
CA GLU A 99 8.43 -12.81 -2.65
C GLU A 99 7.12 -12.00 -2.61
N ASP A 100 5.98 -12.70 -2.58
CA ASP A 100 4.69 -12.10 -2.29
C ASP A 100 4.64 -11.51 -0.88
N LEU A 101 4.07 -10.31 -0.75
CA LEU A 101 3.93 -9.58 0.51
C LEU A 101 2.46 -9.40 0.87
N ASN A 102 2.08 -9.78 2.09
CA ASN A 102 0.85 -9.27 2.69
C ASN A 102 1.12 -7.86 3.19
N VAL A 103 0.36 -6.90 2.68
CA VAL A 103 0.45 -5.48 3.03
C VAL A 103 -0.79 -5.11 3.81
N ASN A 104 -0.60 -4.58 5.01
CA ASN A 104 -1.68 -3.97 5.80
C ASN A 104 -1.47 -2.46 5.81
N THR A 105 -2.46 -1.70 5.42
CA THR A 105 -2.37 -0.25 5.34
C THR A 105 -3.20 0.41 6.40
N ARG A 106 -2.77 1.58 6.86
CA ARG A 106 -3.52 2.41 7.77
C ARG A 106 -3.36 3.88 7.46
N ILE A 107 -4.47 4.63 7.52
CA ILE A 107 -4.50 6.08 7.28
C ILE A 107 -4.66 6.83 8.60
N TYR A 108 -3.88 7.89 8.76
CA TYR A 108 -3.96 8.84 9.86
C TYR A 108 -4.09 10.26 9.34
N CYS A 109 -4.92 11.07 9.97
CA CYS A 109 -4.89 12.52 9.77
C CYS A 109 -3.94 13.13 10.80
N LEU A 110 -2.88 13.77 10.33
CA LEU A 110 -1.90 14.46 11.16
C LEU A 110 -2.34 15.89 11.51
N THR A 111 -3.26 16.46 10.73
CA THR A 111 -3.76 17.82 10.96
C THR A 111 -4.84 17.82 12.04
N PRO A 112 -4.70 18.62 13.12
CA PRO A 112 -5.69 18.69 14.17
C PRO A 112 -6.98 19.41 13.71
N ASN A 113 -8.09 19.15 14.42
CA ASN A 113 -9.38 19.81 14.21
C ASN A 113 -9.97 19.64 12.79
N VAL A 114 -9.72 18.50 12.16
CA VAL A 114 -10.34 18.09 10.90
C VAL A 114 -11.35 16.98 11.20
N SER A 115 -12.60 17.14 10.78
CA SER A 115 -13.57 16.03 10.73
C SER A 115 -13.41 15.31 9.40
N TRP A 116 -13.02 14.05 9.45
CA TRP A 116 -12.75 13.23 8.28
C TRP A 116 -13.14 11.77 8.52
N ALA A 117 -13.24 11.01 7.43
CA ALA A 117 -13.32 9.55 7.45
C ALA A 117 -12.60 8.98 6.22
N SER A 118 -11.94 7.83 6.39
CA SER A 118 -11.60 6.97 5.25
C SER A 118 -12.85 6.17 4.93
N VAL A 119 -13.32 6.15 3.69
CA VAL A 119 -14.56 5.48 3.30
C VAL A 119 -14.27 4.48 2.19
N ASN A 120 -15.20 3.54 1.96
CA ASN A 120 -15.09 2.57 0.89
C ASN A 120 -16.10 2.90 -0.22
N ILE A 121 -15.65 2.86 -1.46
CA ILE A 121 -16.49 3.04 -2.65
C ILE A 121 -16.28 1.85 -3.57
N ASP A 122 -17.37 1.20 -3.97
CA ASP A 122 -17.35 0.18 -5.01
C ASP A 122 -17.46 0.84 -6.39
N ASP A 123 -16.29 1.08 -7.01
CA ASP A 123 -16.15 1.65 -8.35
C ASP A 123 -16.86 0.79 -9.42
N SER A 124 -17.03 -0.52 -9.18
CA SER A 124 -17.68 -1.43 -10.13
C SER A 124 -19.21 -1.32 -10.12
N SER A 125 -19.77 -0.65 -9.11
CA SER A 125 -21.21 -0.54 -8.85
C SER A 125 -21.69 0.90 -8.80
N ASN A 126 -21.39 1.68 -9.87
CA ASN A 126 -21.74 3.10 -9.97
C ASN A 126 -21.23 3.95 -8.79
N ASN A 127 -20.03 3.66 -8.30
CA ASN A 127 -19.42 4.31 -7.14
C ASN A 127 -20.34 4.22 -5.91
N LEU A 128 -20.75 3.01 -5.55
CA LEU A 128 -21.60 2.76 -4.38
C LEU A 128 -20.79 2.98 -3.10
N LEU A 129 -21.29 3.83 -2.20
CA LEU A 129 -20.70 4.02 -0.88
C LEU A 129 -20.97 2.78 -0.03
N LEU A 130 -19.91 2.25 0.58
CA LEU A 130 -19.96 1.13 1.50
C LEU A 130 -19.74 1.60 2.94
N ASP A 131 -20.34 0.88 3.87
CA ASP A 131 -20.01 0.99 5.29
C ASP A 131 -18.71 0.23 5.62
N ARG A 132 -18.33 0.30 6.90
CA ARG A 132 -17.12 -0.35 7.43
C ARG A 132 -17.11 -1.87 7.32
N ASP A 133 -18.27 -2.48 7.22
CA ASP A 133 -18.42 -3.92 7.10
C ASP A 133 -18.62 -4.34 5.63
N GLU A 134 -18.26 -3.46 4.68
CA GLU A 134 -18.35 -3.63 3.23
C GLU A 134 -19.79 -3.80 2.69
N ASN A 135 -20.80 -3.40 3.46
CA ASN A 135 -22.19 -3.43 3.00
C ASN A 135 -22.60 -2.09 2.37
N PRO A 136 -23.59 -2.07 1.46
CA PRO A 136 -24.12 -0.82 0.92
C PRO A 136 -24.58 0.14 2.03
N TYR A 137 -23.99 1.33 2.07
CA TYR A 137 -24.28 2.30 3.11
C TYR A 137 -25.73 2.80 3.00
N ASN A 138 -26.52 2.56 4.05
CA ASN A 138 -27.92 2.97 4.11
C ASN A 138 -28.07 4.34 4.78
N TYR A 139 -28.36 5.35 3.98
CA TYR A 139 -28.69 6.68 4.43
C TYR A 139 -30.20 6.93 4.33
N SER A 140 -30.87 7.02 5.48
CA SER A 140 -32.31 7.33 5.57
C SER A 140 -33.22 6.41 4.72
N GLY A 141 -32.87 5.13 4.61
CA GLY A 141 -33.62 4.13 3.83
C GLY A 141 -33.21 4.03 2.36
N GLN A 142 -32.17 4.75 1.92
CA GLN A 142 -31.66 4.73 0.56
C GLN A 142 -30.16 4.42 0.55
N TYR A 143 -29.71 3.61 -0.41
CA TYR A 143 -28.28 3.42 -0.64
C TYR A 143 -27.69 4.59 -1.43
N VAL A 144 -26.45 4.94 -1.08
CA VAL A 144 -25.77 6.12 -1.62
C VAL A 144 -24.83 5.73 -2.76
N TYR A 145 -25.06 6.28 -3.95
CA TYR A 145 -24.22 6.12 -5.14
C TYR A 145 -23.64 7.46 -5.55
N PHE A 146 -22.48 7.48 -6.20
CA PHE A 146 -21.91 8.69 -6.79
C PHE A 146 -21.93 8.63 -8.32
N ASN A 147 -23.13 8.71 -8.87
CA ASN A 147 -23.39 8.75 -10.31
C ASN A 147 -24.31 9.92 -10.73
N GLY A 148 -24.69 10.78 -9.78
CA GLY A 148 -25.58 11.90 -10.02
C GLY A 148 -24.92 13.05 -10.78
N THR A 149 -25.74 13.82 -11.49
CA THR A 149 -25.36 15.13 -12.04
C THR A 149 -25.51 16.24 -10.98
N VAL A 150 -24.97 17.43 -11.25
CA VAL A 150 -24.96 18.60 -10.34
C VAL A 150 -26.23 18.74 -9.53
N TYR A 151 -26.10 18.70 -8.19
CA TYR A 151 -27.21 18.90 -7.27
C TYR A 151 -26.79 19.64 -6.00
N TYR A 152 -27.56 20.66 -5.65
CA TYR A 152 -27.42 21.43 -4.41
C TYR A 152 -27.88 20.59 -3.21
N SER A 153 -27.19 20.67 -2.08
CA SER A 153 -27.43 19.83 -0.89
C SER A 153 -27.11 18.33 -1.02
N SER A 154 -26.21 17.93 -1.92
CA SER A 154 -25.70 16.55 -2.04
C SER A 154 -24.19 16.49 -1.85
N MET A 155 -23.71 15.46 -1.15
CA MET A 155 -22.30 15.20 -0.92
C MET A 155 -21.58 14.96 -2.26
N LYS A 156 -20.38 15.54 -2.36
CA LYS A 156 -19.52 15.49 -3.54
C LYS A 156 -18.54 14.33 -3.48
N PHE A 157 -18.21 13.77 -4.64
CA PHE A 157 -17.15 12.79 -4.82
C PHE A 157 -16.29 13.17 -6.02
N TYR A 158 -14.97 13.26 -5.82
CA TYR A 158 -13.99 13.43 -6.88
C TYR A 158 -13.26 12.11 -7.12
N ASP A 159 -13.36 11.58 -8.32
CA ASP A 159 -12.66 10.35 -8.72
C ASP A 159 -11.14 10.57 -8.88
N GLU A 160 -10.42 9.51 -9.24
CA GLU A 160 -8.97 9.53 -9.43
C GLU A 160 -8.50 10.45 -10.58
N ASN A 161 -9.42 10.81 -11.48
CA ASN A 161 -9.18 11.72 -12.60
C ASN A 161 -9.63 13.16 -12.29
N GLY A 162 -10.12 13.41 -11.08
CA GLY A 162 -10.65 14.71 -10.65
C GLY A 162 -12.06 15.02 -11.16
N LYS A 163 -12.78 14.03 -11.70
CA LYS A 163 -14.17 14.20 -12.13
C LYS A 163 -15.09 14.23 -10.93
N LEU A 164 -15.97 15.23 -10.92
CA LEU A 164 -16.94 15.44 -9.86
C LEU A 164 -18.25 14.67 -10.11
N PHE A 165 -18.69 13.96 -9.08
CA PHE A 165 -19.98 13.29 -8.97
C PHE A 165 -20.72 13.75 -7.72
N TYR A 166 -22.04 13.54 -7.71
CA TYR A 166 -22.93 13.90 -6.62
C TYR A 166 -23.63 12.65 -6.10
N ALA A 167 -23.87 12.60 -4.78
CA ALA A 167 -24.61 11.53 -4.14
C ALA A 167 -26.05 11.44 -4.70
N ALA A 168 -26.44 10.22 -5.05
CA ALA A 168 -27.71 9.88 -5.67
C ALA A 168 -28.22 8.53 -5.15
N ALA A 169 -29.52 8.29 -5.31
CA ALA A 169 -30.13 6.98 -5.10
C ALA A 169 -29.85 6.05 -6.30
N SER A 170 -30.20 4.76 -6.16
CA SER A 170 -29.96 3.73 -7.20
C SER A 170 -30.58 4.02 -8.56
N ASN A 171 -31.62 4.86 -8.62
CA ASN A 171 -32.26 5.29 -9.86
C ASN A 171 -31.65 6.56 -10.47
N GLY A 172 -30.54 7.06 -9.91
CA GLY A 172 -29.86 8.28 -10.36
C GLY A 172 -30.47 9.59 -9.88
N ASN A 173 -31.56 9.55 -9.10
CA ASN A 173 -32.12 10.76 -8.50
C ASN A 173 -31.18 11.28 -7.42
N ALA A 174 -30.98 12.59 -7.40
CA ALA A 174 -30.11 13.21 -6.42
C ALA A 174 -30.60 12.98 -4.98
N LEU A 175 -29.66 12.75 -4.08
CA LEU A 175 -29.90 12.45 -2.67
C LEU A 175 -29.49 13.65 -1.81
N ASN A 176 -30.38 14.10 -0.92
CA ASN A 176 -30.06 15.16 0.03
C ASN A 176 -29.30 14.57 1.23
N THR A 177 -28.02 14.88 1.36
CA THR A 177 -27.15 14.33 2.41
C THR A 177 -26.92 15.31 3.58
N SER A 178 -27.75 16.35 3.75
CA SER A 178 -27.55 17.39 4.78
C SER A 178 -27.48 16.86 6.20
N ASN A 179 -28.16 15.75 6.48
CA ASN A 179 -28.23 15.15 7.82
C ASN A 179 -27.19 14.05 8.05
N LEU A 180 -26.25 13.84 7.11
CA LEU A 180 -25.11 12.96 7.35
C LEU A 180 -24.17 13.63 8.36
N LEU A 181 -24.29 13.28 9.64
CA LEU A 181 -23.51 13.88 10.72
C LEU A 181 -22.57 12.86 11.38
N ASP A 182 -23.02 11.62 11.48
CA ASP A 182 -22.23 10.52 12.03
C ASP A 182 -21.48 9.81 10.91
N LEU A 183 -20.16 9.71 11.07
CA LEU A 183 -19.25 9.08 10.12
C LEU A 183 -18.69 7.74 10.63
N ILE A 184 -19.09 7.31 11.84
CA ILE A 184 -18.52 6.11 12.49
C ILE A 184 -18.67 4.88 11.61
N ASP A 185 -19.85 4.70 11.02
CA ASP A 185 -20.17 3.55 10.17
C ASP A 185 -19.47 3.61 8.82
N LEU A 186 -18.98 4.79 8.41
CA LEU A 186 -18.23 4.97 7.16
C LEU A 186 -16.73 4.81 7.34
N ASN A 187 -16.21 4.97 8.56
CA ASN A 187 -14.77 5.12 8.78
C ASN A 187 -14.03 3.77 8.74
N CYS A 188 -13.32 3.53 7.64
CA CYS A 188 -12.54 2.34 7.29
C CYS A 188 -11.05 2.72 7.12
N PRO A 189 -10.32 3.05 8.20
CA PRO A 189 -8.97 3.58 8.08
C PRO A 189 -7.91 2.51 7.75
N THR A 190 -8.31 1.26 7.56
CA THR A 190 -7.40 0.13 7.36
C THR A 190 -7.83 -0.73 6.21
N GLU A 191 -6.86 -1.21 5.42
CA GLU A 191 -7.07 -2.20 4.38
C GLU A 191 -5.97 -3.26 4.41
N SER A 192 -6.19 -4.37 3.72
CA SER A 192 -5.22 -5.46 3.62
C SER A 192 -5.30 -6.11 2.25
N PHE A 193 -4.14 -6.32 1.63
CA PHE A 193 -4.06 -6.93 0.30
C PHE A 193 -2.76 -7.70 0.11
N LEU A 194 -2.75 -8.55 -0.92
CA LEU A 194 -1.57 -9.29 -1.35
C LEU A 194 -0.88 -8.55 -2.49
N LEU A 195 0.39 -8.21 -2.31
CA LEU A 195 1.24 -7.59 -3.32
C LEU A 195 2.22 -8.64 -3.85
N LYS A 196 2.09 -9.02 -5.12
CA LYS A 196 2.89 -10.08 -5.73
C LYS A 196 4.37 -9.72 -5.81
N GLY A 197 5.24 -10.72 -5.83
CA GLY A 197 6.68 -10.53 -6.03
C GLY A 197 7.00 -9.81 -7.34
N ASN A 198 7.93 -8.85 -7.32
CA ASN A 198 8.34 -8.02 -8.46
C ASN A 198 7.16 -7.40 -9.23
N SER A 199 6.10 -7.04 -8.52
CA SER A 199 4.88 -6.50 -9.13
C SER A 199 4.57 -5.11 -8.62
N LYS A 200 3.58 -4.51 -9.27
CA LYS A 200 2.93 -3.28 -8.84
C LYS A 200 1.44 -3.50 -8.72
N THR A 201 0.82 -2.89 -7.72
CA THR A 201 -0.63 -2.88 -7.53
C THR A 201 -1.06 -1.47 -7.19
N ASP A 202 -2.05 -0.98 -7.92
CA ASP A 202 -2.73 0.27 -7.59
C ASP A 202 -3.85 0.00 -6.59
N ILE A 203 -3.92 0.81 -5.54
CA ILE A 203 -5.01 0.81 -4.55
C ILE A 203 -5.55 2.22 -4.44
N ASN A 204 -6.88 2.33 -4.43
CA ASN A 204 -7.59 3.60 -4.26
C ASN A 204 -8.06 3.72 -2.80
N TYR A 205 -7.75 4.84 -2.17
CA TYR A 205 -8.36 5.23 -0.89
C TYR A 205 -9.33 6.37 -1.11
N TYR A 206 -10.42 6.41 -0.36
CA TYR A 206 -11.40 7.49 -0.46
C TYR A 206 -11.43 8.23 0.87
N ILE A 207 -11.08 9.52 0.86
CA ILE A 207 -11.07 10.34 2.06
C ILE A 207 -12.20 11.36 1.99
N LEU A 208 -13.14 11.25 2.94
CA LEU A 208 -14.16 12.25 3.20
C LEU A 208 -13.59 13.36 4.08
N ILE A 209 -13.62 14.60 3.58
CA ILE A 209 -13.41 15.82 4.38
C ILE A 209 -14.78 16.41 4.69
N ASN A 210 -15.14 16.43 5.97
CA ASN A 210 -16.47 16.82 6.45
C ASN A 210 -16.47 18.10 7.27
N ASN A 211 -15.33 18.50 7.84
CA ASN A 211 -15.18 19.82 8.47
C ASN A 211 -13.70 20.20 8.56
N THR A 212 -13.34 21.42 8.13
CA THR A 212 -11.99 21.97 8.29
C THR A 212 -12.01 23.50 8.22
N LYS A 213 -10.94 24.16 8.65
CA LYS A 213 -10.75 25.60 8.42
C LYS A 213 -10.23 25.85 6.99
N VAL A 214 -10.37 27.08 6.47
CA VAL A 214 -9.78 27.56 5.20
C VAL A 214 -9.04 28.89 5.47
N PRO A 215 -7.91 29.18 4.79
CA PRO A 215 -7.08 28.21 4.10
C PRO A 215 -6.53 27.20 5.11
N ASN A 216 -6.43 25.94 4.70
CA ASN A 216 -5.82 24.92 5.54
C ASN A 216 -5.13 23.87 4.69
N THR A 217 -4.09 23.31 5.28
CA THR A 217 -3.29 22.25 4.71
C THR A 217 -3.54 21.00 5.55
N ILE A 218 -4.33 20.08 5.03
CA ILE A 218 -4.63 18.81 5.71
C ILE A 218 -3.56 17.80 5.28
N ILE A 219 -2.94 17.14 6.25
CA ILE A 219 -1.90 16.15 5.99
C ILE A 219 -2.42 14.79 6.46
N PHE A 220 -2.46 13.85 5.53
CA PHE A 220 -2.69 12.45 5.80
C PHE A 220 -1.38 11.67 5.72
N GLU A 221 -1.22 10.70 6.61
CA GLU A 221 -0.13 9.73 6.59
C GLU A 221 -0.71 8.35 6.36
N ILE A 222 -0.27 7.70 5.29
CA ILE A 222 -0.59 6.31 4.99
C ILE A 222 0.64 5.47 5.35
N ILE A 223 0.44 4.53 6.27
CA ILE A 223 1.44 3.57 6.69
C ILE A 223 1.10 2.23 6.07
N ALA A 224 2.05 1.61 5.38
CA ALA A 224 1.96 0.26 4.84
C ALA A 224 2.92 -0.66 5.61
N SER A 225 2.35 -1.58 6.36
CA SER A 225 3.06 -2.53 7.20
C SER A 225 3.19 -3.87 6.50
N THR A 226 4.42 -4.40 6.48
CA THR A 226 4.75 -5.73 5.98
C THR A 226 5.54 -6.50 7.04
N LYS A 227 5.82 -7.78 6.80
CA LYS A 227 6.72 -8.57 7.66
C LYS A 227 8.15 -8.03 7.73
N TYR A 228 8.55 -7.14 6.83
CA TYR A 228 9.87 -6.51 6.78
C TYR A 228 9.90 -5.11 7.42
N GLY A 229 8.76 -4.63 7.92
CA GLY A 229 8.62 -3.30 8.51
C GLY A 229 7.65 -2.41 7.74
N ASP A 230 7.67 -1.14 8.12
CA ASP A 230 6.71 -0.13 7.67
C ASP A 230 7.32 0.78 6.60
N VAL A 231 6.46 1.19 5.66
CA VAL A 231 6.74 2.27 4.71
C VAL A 231 5.62 3.28 4.80
N GLU A 232 5.98 4.56 4.91
CA GLU A 232 5.04 5.66 5.07
C GLU A 232 5.04 6.56 3.84
N LYS A 233 3.87 7.13 3.53
CA LYS A 233 3.70 8.19 2.54
C LYS A 233 2.76 9.24 3.10
N LYS A 234 3.17 10.51 2.94
CA LYS A 234 2.35 11.67 3.34
C LYS A 234 1.68 12.27 2.12
N ILE A 235 0.44 12.68 2.32
CA ILE A 235 -0.39 13.30 1.30
C ILE A 235 -0.98 14.56 1.88
N THR A 236 -0.95 15.61 1.07
CA THR A 236 -1.39 16.94 1.44
C THR A 236 -2.66 17.30 0.67
N PHE A 237 -3.59 17.95 1.34
CA PHE A 237 -4.74 18.62 0.75
C PHE A 237 -4.59 20.12 1.02
N GLU A 238 -4.46 20.90 -0.04
CA GLU A 238 -4.47 22.36 0.03
C GLU A 238 -5.87 22.86 -0.34
N ILE A 239 -6.53 23.48 0.64
CA ILE A 239 -7.88 24.03 0.48
C ILE A 239 -7.78 25.55 0.62
N SER A 240 -8.24 26.27 -0.41
CA SER A 240 -8.17 27.74 -0.53
C SER A 240 -9.48 28.37 -0.94
#